data_AF-A0A5C6ESN2-F1
#
_entry.id   AF-A0A5C6ESN2-F1
#
_cell.length_a   1.000
_cell.length_b   1.000
_cell.length_c   1.000
_cell.angle_alpha   90.00
_cell.angle_beta   90.00
_cell.angle_gamma   90.00
#
_symmetry.space_group_name_H-M   'P 1'
#
loop_
_entity.id
_entity.type
_entity.pdbx_description
1 polymer ?
#
loop_
_entity_poly.entity_id
_entity_poly.type
_entity_poly.pdbx_seq_one_letter_code
_entity_poly.pdbx_strand_id
1 'polypeptide(L)'
;MLDLDHPDTPPTFAISREGDAILSIAKRMTLVSTEAKQALLSRSIAHFAKMRSITIEHWGESKPKLDAIDLLQHDLQRLALQNSTNDFVNDWRGKLCTVCGASITNLEKYSDMLYCPKCLDVIDGGRDAVDQAFGLICI
;
A
#
# COMPACT_ATOMS: atom_id res chain seq x y z
N MET A 1 2.42 -21.92 -13.67
CA MET A 1 1.49 -21.41 -14.70
C MET A 1 0.21 -21.08 -13.95
N LEU A 2 -0.19 -19.80 -13.91
CA LEU A 2 -1.44 -19.41 -13.26
C LEU A 2 -2.58 -20.14 -13.96
N ASP A 3 -3.42 -20.83 -13.17
CA ASP A 3 -4.70 -21.31 -13.66
C ASP A 3 -5.66 -20.11 -13.69
N LEU A 4 -5.70 -19.43 -14.84
CA LEU A 4 -6.58 -18.28 -15.04
C LEU A 4 -8.07 -18.66 -14.97
N ASP A 5 -8.39 -19.95 -15.03
CA ASP A 5 -9.74 -20.49 -14.97
C ASP A 5 -10.14 -20.93 -13.55
N HIS A 6 -9.23 -20.80 -12.57
CA HIS A 6 -9.55 -21.11 -11.17
C HIS A 6 -10.62 -20.15 -10.62
N PRO A 7 -11.65 -20.63 -9.90
CA PRO A 7 -12.74 -19.79 -9.39
C PRO A 7 -12.28 -18.64 -8.47
N ASP A 8 -11.14 -18.80 -7.81
CA ASP A 8 -10.55 -17.77 -6.94
C ASP A 8 -9.71 -16.73 -7.70
N THR A 9 -9.46 -16.91 -9.00
CA THR A 9 -8.65 -15.99 -9.79
C THR A 9 -9.29 -14.58 -9.88
N PRO A 10 -10.58 -14.42 -10.23
CA PRO A 10 -11.22 -13.11 -10.24
C PRO A 10 -11.19 -12.35 -8.90
N PRO A 11 -11.56 -12.94 -7.74
CA PRO A 11 -11.50 -12.20 -6.48
C PRO A 11 -10.06 -11.94 -6.03
N THR A 12 -9.10 -12.81 -6.35
CA THR A 12 -7.67 -12.57 -6.08
C THR A 12 -7.16 -11.34 -6.85
N PHE A 13 -7.51 -11.20 -8.13
CA PHE A 13 -7.19 -9.99 -8.89
C PHE A 13 -7.91 -8.74 -8.35
N ALA A 14 -9.12 -8.88 -7.84
CA ALA A 14 -9.83 -7.76 -7.20
C ALA A 14 -9.08 -7.29 -5.94
N ILE A 15 -8.62 -8.22 -5.09
CA ILE A 15 -7.77 -7.89 -3.93
C ILE A 15 -6.47 -7.21 -4.36
N SER A 16 -5.80 -7.73 -5.39
CA SER A 16 -4.57 -7.14 -5.93
C SER A 16 -4.77 -5.69 -6.36
N ARG A 17 -5.87 -5.37 -7.04
CA ARG A 17 -6.16 -3.98 -7.48
C ARG A 17 -6.35 -3.02 -6.29
N GLU A 18 -7.03 -3.46 -5.24
CA GLU A 18 -7.18 -2.66 -4.03
C GLU A 18 -5.84 -2.49 -3.30
N GLY A 19 -5.00 -3.54 -3.28
CA GLY A 19 -3.63 -3.50 -2.77
C GLY A 19 -2.75 -2.49 -3.52
N ASP A 20 -2.82 -2.45 -4.85
CA ASP A 20 -2.09 -1.46 -5.67
C ASP A 20 -2.54 -0.02 -5.39
N ALA A 21 -3.84 0.19 -5.18
CA ALA A 21 -4.37 1.50 -4.82
C ALA A 21 -3.83 1.97 -3.45
N ILE A 22 -3.77 1.07 -2.47
CA ILE A 22 -3.16 1.33 -1.15
C ILE A 22 -1.67 1.63 -1.28
N LEU A 23 -0.94 0.87 -2.10
CA LEU A 23 0.47 1.12 -2.38
C LEU A 23 0.69 2.50 -3.00
N SER A 24 -0.15 2.89 -3.97
CA SER A 24 -0.09 4.22 -4.59
C SER A 24 -0.31 5.34 -3.55
N ILE A 25 -1.25 5.14 -2.62
CA ILE A 25 -1.48 6.05 -1.49
C ILE A 25 -0.24 6.11 -0.58
N ALA A 26 0.33 4.97 -0.21
CA ALA A 26 1.50 4.89 0.65
C ALA A 26 2.72 5.59 0.03
N LYS A 27 2.98 5.36 -1.26
CA LYS A 27 4.03 6.07 -2.02
C LYS A 27 3.86 7.59 -1.92
N ARG A 28 2.64 8.11 -2.12
CA ARG A 28 2.35 9.54 -1.97
C ARG A 28 2.53 10.05 -0.54
N MET A 29 2.19 9.25 0.48
CA MET A 29 2.43 9.63 1.88
C MET A 29 3.91 9.92 2.15
N THR A 30 4.83 9.22 1.48
CA THR A 30 6.26 9.46 1.66
C THR A 30 6.74 10.83 1.15
N LEU A 31 5.95 11.53 0.35
CA LEU A 31 6.34 12.80 -0.29
C LEU A 31 5.73 14.05 0.35
N VAL A 32 4.81 13.86 1.31
CA VAL A 32 4.00 14.95 1.86
C VAL A 32 4.21 15.12 3.37
N SER A 33 3.67 16.21 3.90
CA SER A 33 3.69 16.53 5.33
C SER A 33 2.85 15.55 6.14
N THR A 34 3.10 15.48 7.46
CA THR A 34 2.30 14.66 8.39
C THR A 34 0.80 14.93 8.28
N GLU A 35 0.40 16.20 8.16
CA GLU A 35 -1.00 16.60 8.03
C GLU A 35 -1.62 16.03 6.74
N ALA A 36 -0.92 16.17 5.60
CA ALA A 36 -1.37 15.65 4.33
C ALA A 36 -1.43 14.11 4.31
N LYS A 37 -0.57 13.41 5.08
CA LYS A 37 -0.66 11.96 5.25
C LYS A 37 -1.99 11.53 5.86
N GLN A 38 -2.56 12.29 6.79
CA GLN A 38 -3.86 11.96 7.40
C GLN A 38 -5.00 12.02 6.39
N ALA A 39 -4.98 13.01 5.49
CA ALA A 39 -5.96 13.08 4.39
C ALA A 39 -5.83 11.88 3.43
N LEU A 40 -4.60 11.45 3.14
CA LEU A 40 -4.33 10.26 2.33
C LEU A 40 -4.77 8.97 3.04
N LEU A 41 -4.58 8.87 4.36
CA LEU A 41 -4.99 7.71 5.16
C LEU A 41 -6.51 7.53 5.08
N SER A 42 -7.28 8.61 5.20
CA SER A 42 -8.74 8.56 5.06
C SER A 42 -9.20 7.99 3.71
N ARG A 43 -8.45 8.23 2.64
CA ARG A 43 -8.77 7.67 1.30
C ARG A 43 -8.55 6.17 1.22
N SER A 44 -7.64 5.61 2.03
CA SER A 44 -7.36 4.17 2.05
C SER A 44 -8.48 3.33 2.68
N ILE A 45 -9.33 3.96 3.50
CA ILE A 45 -10.39 3.27 4.28
C ILE A 45 -11.35 2.51 3.34
N ALA A 46 -11.73 3.12 2.21
CA ALA A 46 -12.63 2.49 1.25
C ALA A 46 -12.01 1.24 0.61
N HIS A 47 -10.70 1.26 0.32
CA HIS A 47 -9.97 0.14 -0.25
C HIS A 47 -9.89 -1.03 0.74
N PHE A 48 -9.55 -0.76 2.01
CA PHE A 48 -9.55 -1.79 3.06
C PHE A 48 -10.95 -2.37 3.31
N ALA A 49 -11.99 -1.54 3.33
CA ALA A 49 -13.37 -2.01 3.44
C ALA A 49 -13.75 -2.91 2.26
N LYS A 50 -13.32 -2.56 1.04
CA LYS A 50 -13.55 -3.36 -0.16
C LYS A 50 -12.81 -4.70 -0.10
N MET A 51 -11.54 -4.72 0.31
CA MET A 51 -10.78 -5.96 0.51
C MET A 51 -11.47 -6.90 1.51
N ARG A 52 -11.93 -6.38 2.65
CA ARG A 52 -12.68 -7.18 3.65
C ARG A 52 -13.99 -7.72 3.08
N SER A 53 -14.74 -6.88 2.35
CA SER A 53 -15.99 -7.30 1.70
C SER A 53 -15.76 -8.44 0.70
N ILE A 54 -14.76 -8.31 -0.19
CA ILE A 54 -14.40 -9.36 -1.15
C ILE A 54 -13.96 -10.62 -0.40
N THR A 55 -13.18 -10.45 0.68
CA THR A 55 -12.70 -11.56 1.49
C THR A 55 -13.85 -12.39 2.07
N ILE A 56 -14.83 -11.70 2.67
CA ILE A 56 -16.01 -12.32 3.28
C ILE A 56 -16.90 -12.98 2.21
N GLU A 57 -17.09 -12.32 1.06
CA GLU A 57 -17.93 -12.81 -0.03
C GLU A 57 -17.40 -14.12 -0.63
N HIS A 58 -16.08 -14.25 -0.80
CA HIS A 58 -15.48 -15.38 -1.53
C HIS A 58 -14.82 -16.43 -0.64
N TRP A 59 -14.32 -16.06 0.54
CA TRP A 59 -13.62 -16.96 1.45
C TRP A 59 -14.18 -16.94 2.89
N GLY A 60 -15.33 -16.29 3.12
CA GLY A 60 -15.96 -16.18 4.44
C GLY A 60 -15.10 -15.40 5.44
N GLU A 61 -15.28 -15.69 6.73
CA GLU A 61 -14.49 -15.08 7.82
C GLU A 61 -13.10 -15.72 7.94
N SER A 62 -12.37 -15.82 6.83
CA SER A 62 -11.02 -16.39 6.78
C SER A 62 -10.06 -15.53 7.61
N LYS A 63 -9.83 -15.96 8.86
CA LYS A 63 -8.98 -15.26 9.81
C LYS A 63 -7.60 -14.90 9.25
N PRO A 64 -6.84 -15.79 8.58
CA PRO A 64 -5.53 -15.41 8.03
C PRO A 64 -5.59 -14.29 7.00
N LYS A 65 -6.63 -14.24 6.16
CA LYS A 65 -6.79 -13.19 5.13
C LYS A 65 -7.20 -11.85 5.75
N LEU A 66 -8.11 -11.88 6.72
CA LEU A 66 -8.54 -10.68 7.44
C LEU A 66 -7.41 -10.11 8.30
N ASP A 67 -6.66 -10.97 9.01
CA ASP A 67 -5.49 -10.56 9.82
C ASP A 67 -4.40 -9.92 8.94
N ALA A 68 -4.19 -10.41 7.71
CA ALA A 68 -3.26 -9.80 6.75
C ALA A 68 -3.70 -8.39 6.30
N ILE A 69 -5.00 -8.20 6.04
CA ILE A 69 -5.57 -6.89 5.71
C ILE A 69 -5.42 -5.92 6.90
N ASP A 70 -5.69 -6.40 8.11
CA ASP A 70 -5.56 -5.61 9.34
C ASP A 70 -4.11 -5.19 9.58
N LEU A 71 -3.14 -6.09 9.33
CA LEU A 71 -1.71 -5.78 9.43
C LEU A 71 -1.31 -4.68 8.44
N LEU A 72 -1.71 -4.79 7.17
CA LEU A 72 -1.44 -3.74 6.17
C LEU A 72 -2.07 -2.40 6.56
N GLN A 73 -3.29 -2.41 7.11
CA GLN A 73 -3.93 -1.19 7.61
C GLN A 73 -3.14 -0.58 8.77
N HIS A 74 -2.69 -1.39 9.72
CA HIS A 74 -1.89 -0.94 10.85
C HIS A 74 -0.56 -0.33 10.39
N ASP A 75 0.14 -0.96 9.44
CA ASP A 75 1.39 -0.42 8.93
C ASP A 75 1.19 0.89 8.16
N LEU A 76 0.10 1.02 7.40
CA LEU A 76 -0.23 2.28 6.74
C LEU A 76 -0.52 3.40 7.77
N GLN A 77 -1.19 3.08 8.87
CA GLN A 77 -1.39 4.02 9.98
C GLN A 77 -0.05 4.43 10.60
N ARG A 78 0.89 3.50 10.79
CA ARG A 78 2.24 3.81 11.27
C ARG A 78 2.99 4.74 10.31
N LEU A 79 2.90 4.52 9.01
CA LEU A 79 3.48 5.42 8.00
C LEU A 79 2.87 6.82 8.08
N ALA A 80 1.56 6.92 8.28
CA ALA A 80 0.84 8.19 8.41
C ALA A 80 1.24 9.00 9.66
N LEU A 81 1.64 8.32 10.74
CA LEU A 81 2.08 8.93 11.99
C LEU A 81 3.55 9.39 11.99
N GLN A 82 4.34 9.01 10.99
CA GLN A 82 5.73 9.47 10.89
C GLN A 82 5.79 10.98 10.60
N ASN A 83 6.44 11.72 11.49
CA ASN A 83 6.66 13.15 11.34
C ASN A 83 7.46 13.47 10.08
N SER A 84 6.82 14.18 9.14
CA SER A 84 7.39 14.55 7.84
C SER A 84 7.10 16.02 7.57
N THR A 85 8.11 16.72 7.08
CA THR A 85 7.99 18.06 6.49
C THR A 85 8.21 18.04 4.98
N ASN A 86 8.13 16.86 4.35
CA ASN A 86 8.26 16.71 2.90
C ASN A 86 7.14 17.49 2.18
N ASP A 87 7.51 18.14 1.09
CA ASP A 87 6.59 18.73 0.10
C ASP A 87 7.18 18.53 -1.31
N PHE A 88 7.41 17.26 -1.64
CA PHE A 88 8.22 16.87 -2.80
C PHE A 88 7.37 16.35 -3.96
N VAL A 89 6.05 16.56 -3.92
CA VAL A 89 5.12 16.09 -4.95
C VAL A 89 5.48 16.69 -6.31
N ASN A 90 5.88 17.97 -6.33
CA ASN A 90 6.20 18.70 -7.56
C ASN A 90 7.70 19.00 -7.73
N ASP A 91 8.46 19.10 -6.63
CA ASP A 91 9.91 19.38 -6.63
C ASP A 91 10.69 18.45 -5.68
N TRP A 92 11.18 17.34 -6.23
CA TRP A 92 11.91 16.30 -5.48
C TRP A 92 13.41 16.24 -5.80
N ARG A 93 13.88 16.86 -6.89
CA ARG A 93 15.24 16.65 -7.42
C ARG A 93 16.28 17.15 -6.43
N GLY A 94 17.21 16.28 -6.05
CA GLY A 94 18.26 16.59 -5.06
C GLY A 94 17.75 16.76 -3.62
N LYS A 95 16.47 16.50 -3.35
CA LYS A 95 15.90 16.53 -2.00
C LYS A 95 16.14 15.21 -1.29
N LEU A 96 16.36 15.29 0.02
CA LEU A 96 16.42 14.14 0.91
C LEU A 96 15.13 14.08 1.74
N CYS A 97 14.64 12.87 1.97
CA CYS A 97 13.46 12.64 2.81
C CYS A 97 13.72 13.16 4.23
N THR A 98 12.82 14.00 4.73
CA THR A 98 12.93 14.61 6.07
C THR A 98 12.75 13.61 7.21
N VAL A 99 12.20 12.42 6.92
CA VAL A 99 11.98 11.35 7.89
C VAL A 99 13.24 10.48 8.07
N CYS A 100 13.88 10.07 6.97
CA CYS A 100 14.93 9.05 6.99
C CYS A 100 16.26 9.48 6.34
N GLY A 101 16.34 10.69 5.77
CA GLY A 101 17.52 11.21 5.09
C GLY A 101 17.86 10.56 3.74
N ALA A 102 17.06 9.60 3.26
CA ALA A 102 17.29 8.95 1.97
C ALA A 102 16.86 9.82 0.79
N SER A 103 17.51 9.63 -0.35
CA SER A 103 17.09 10.23 -1.62
C SER A 103 15.70 9.74 -2.02
N ILE A 104 14.93 10.64 -2.64
CA ILE A 104 13.64 10.29 -3.25
C ILE A 104 13.90 9.53 -4.56
N THR A 105 13.24 8.39 -4.73
CA THR A 105 13.29 7.59 -5.95
C THR A 105 12.24 8.10 -6.93
N ASN A 106 12.63 8.27 -8.19
CA ASN A 106 11.72 8.53 -9.30
C ASN A 106 12.02 7.55 -10.43
N LEU A 107 11.06 6.67 -10.76
CA LEU A 107 11.14 5.91 -12.01
C LEU A 107 10.43 6.74 -13.08
N GLU A 108 11.20 7.59 -13.79
CA GLU A 108 10.74 8.62 -14.73
C GLU A 108 9.69 8.20 -15.77
N LYS A 109 9.51 6.89 -15.99
CA LYS A 109 8.54 6.31 -16.92
C LYS A 109 7.12 6.14 -16.33
N TYR A 110 6.94 6.32 -15.02
CA TYR A 110 5.69 6.07 -14.31
C TYR A 110 5.38 7.19 -13.32
N SER A 111 4.23 7.84 -13.50
CA SER A 111 3.82 9.02 -12.72
C SER A 111 3.55 8.74 -11.24
N ASP A 112 3.36 7.47 -10.86
CA ASP A 112 3.11 7.00 -9.49
C ASP A 112 4.36 6.39 -8.83
N MET A 113 5.51 6.39 -9.50
CA MET A 113 6.77 5.81 -9.00
C MET A 113 7.72 6.85 -8.40
N LEU A 114 7.19 7.98 -7.94
CA LEU A 114 7.89 8.94 -7.11
C LEU A 114 7.60 8.63 -5.63
N TYR A 115 8.61 8.28 -4.84
CA TYR A 115 8.45 7.97 -3.41
C TYR A 115 9.81 7.88 -2.68
N CYS A 116 9.79 7.92 -1.35
CA CYS A 116 10.95 7.55 -0.54
C CYS A 116 10.95 6.04 -0.26
N PRO A 117 11.93 5.27 -0.76
CA PRO A 117 11.95 3.82 -0.58
C PRO A 117 12.02 3.42 0.90
N LYS A 118 12.97 3.98 1.66
CA LYS A 118 13.15 3.63 3.09
C LYS A 118 11.94 3.89 3.98
N CYS A 119 11.14 4.91 3.68
CA CYS A 119 9.92 5.16 4.45
C CYS A 119 8.79 4.22 4.04
N LEU A 120 8.82 3.73 2.80
CA LEU A 120 7.84 2.79 2.30
C LEU A 120 8.04 1.39 2.90
N ASP A 121 9.27 1.02 3.26
CA ASP A 121 9.59 -0.27 3.94
C ASP A 121 8.72 -0.55 5.19
N VAL A 122 8.14 0.50 5.79
CA VAL A 122 7.21 0.39 6.92
C VAL A 122 6.01 -0.50 6.62
N ILE A 123 5.56 -0.55 5.36
CA ILE A 123 4.36 -1.32 4.96
C ILE A 123 4.69 -2.68 4.35
N ASP A 124 5.96 -3.03 4.19
CA ASP A 124 6.35 -4.28 3.52
C ASP A 124 5.82 -5.50 4.26
N GLY A 125 5.85 -5.50 5.61
CA GLY A 125 5.31 -6.59 6.41
C GLY A 125 3.83 -6.87 6.16
N GLY A 126 3.00 -5.82 6.14
CA GLY A 126 1.59 -5.94 5.78
C GLY A 126 1.34 -6.32 4.33
N ARG A 127 2.17 -5.84 3.39
CA ARG A 127 2.06 -6.19 1.97
C ARG A 127 2.41 -7.65 1.72
N ASP A 128 3.52 -8.13 2.27
CA ASP A 128 3.95 -9.51 2.17
C ASP A 128 2.89 -10.45 2.78
N ALA A 129 2.27 -10.06 3.89
CA ALA A 129 1.18 -10.82 4.50
C ALA A 129 -0.04 -10.93 3.58
N VAL A 130 -0.43 -9.84 2.91
CA VAL A 130 -1.50 -9.86 1.90
C VAL A 130 -1.10 -10.74 0.72
N ASP A 131 0.10 -10.56 0.18
CA ASP A 131 0.56 -11.32 -0.97
C ASP A 131 0.61 -12.82 -0.68
N GLN A 132 1.07 -13.21 0.52
CA GLN A 132 1.06 -14.60 0.96
C GLN A 132 -0.36 -15.12 1.21
N ALA A 133 -1.22 -14.35 1.89
CA ALA A 133 -2.57 -14.78 2.24
C ALA A 133 -3.47 -14.97 1.01
N PHE A 134 -3.26 -14.18 -0.04
CA PHE A 134 -4.05 -14.23 -1.28
C PHE A 134 -3.33 -14.94 -2.44
N GLY A 135 -2.12 -15.44 -2.23
CA GLY A 135 -1.36 -16.17 -3.26
C GLY A 135 -0.86 -15.29 -4.42
N LEU A 136 -0.64 -14.00 -4.15
CA LEU A 136 -0.21 -13.01 -5.16
C LEU A 136 1.27 -13.14 -5.54
N ILE A 137 2.09 -13.82 -4.71
CA ILE A 137 3.53 -14.07 -4.95
C ILE A 137 3.77 -14.94 -6.21
N CYS A 138 2.73 -15.63 -6.68
CA CYS A 138 2.78 -16.51 -7.85
C CYS A 138 2.32 -15.85 -9.16
N ILE A 139 1.97 -14.56 -9.15
CA ILE A 139 1.45 -13.79 -10.30
C ILE A 139 2.56 -13.07 -11.05
#